data_AF-A0A5E5PSS6-F1
#
_entry.id   AF-A0A5E5PSS6-F1
#
_cell.length_a   1.000
_cell.length_b   1.000
_cell.length_c   1.000
_cell.angle_alpha   90.00
_cell.angle_beta   90.00
_cell.angle_gamma   90.00
#
_symmetry.space_group_name_H-M   'P 1'
#
loop_
_entity.id
_entity.type
_entity.pdbx_description
1 polymer ?
#
loop_
_entity_poly.entity_id
_entity_poly.type
_entity_poly.pdbx_seq_one_letter_code
_entity_poly.pdbx_strand_id
1 'polypeptide(L)'
;MKNITIETTKELKILQSFEDNQFIELDKGDFDELSASLKDAASNTIKKLSKKKSISIRLLEDDIDRLKAIAMNEGMPYQTYISHVLHKVTTGRIHP
;
A
#
# COMPACT_ATOMS: atom_id res chain seq x y z
N MET A 1 8.12 -23.68 18.97
CA MET A 1 7.57 -22.31 19.09
C MET A 1 8.58 -21.37 18.44
N LYS A 2 8.21 -20.66 17.38
CA LYS A 2 9.12 -19.74 16.67
C LYS A 2 9.31 -18.49 17.54
N ASN A 3 10.52 -18.29 18.06
CA ASN A 3 10.93 -17.01 18.65
C ASN A 3 11.10 -16.03 17.48
N ILE A 4 10.10 -15.17 17.30
CA ILE A 4 10.11 -14.14 16.28
C ILE A 4 10.93 -12.97 16.87
N THR A 5 12.24 -12.96 16.62
CA THR A 5 13.08 -11.80 16.92
C THR A 5 12.76 -10.70 15.89
N ILE A 6 11.85 -9.80 16.24
CA ILE A 6 11.63 -8.55 15.49
C ILE A 6 11.96 -7.44 16.47
N GLU A 7 13.19 -6.97 16.42
CA GLU A 7 13.54 -5.72 17.08
C GLU A 7 14.23 -4.83 16.06
N THR A 8 13.41 -4.30 15.17
CA THR A 8 13.83 -3.20 14.30
C THR A 8 14.23 -2.02 15.19
N THR A 9 15.26 -1.25 14.84
CA THR A 9 15.73 -0.09 15.64
C THR A 9 14.62 0.89 16.01
N LYS A 10 13.54 0.95 15.21
CA LYS A 10 12.34 1.76 15.50
C LYS A 10 11.48 1.18 16.62
N GLU A 11 11.29 -0.13 16.65
CA GLU A 11 10.46 -0.82 17.66
C GLU A 11 11.13 -0.72 19.03
N LEU A 12 12.45 -0.92 19.09
CA LEU A 12 13.26 -0.72 20.29
C LEU A 12 13.16 0.70 20.86
N LYS A 13 13.17 1.73 20.00
CA LYS A 13 13.02 3.12 20.45
C LYS A 13 11.64 3.40 21.05
N ILE A 14 10.58 2.81 20.50
CA ILE A 14 9.22 2.96 21.05
C ILE A 14 9.13 2.30 22.42
N LEU A 15 9.73 1.11 22.58
CA LEU A 15 9.79 0.39 23.86
C LEU A 15 10.58 1.20 24.90
N GLN A 16 11.75 1.73 24.55
CA GLN A 16 12.54 2.58 25.44
C GLN A 16 11.77 3.84 25.85
N SER A 17 11.14 4.57 24.93
CA SER A 17 10.33 5.73 25.28
C SER A 17 9.11 5.39 26.14
N PHE A 18 8.59 4.16 26.05
CA PHE A 18 7.52 3.65 26.90
C PHE A 18 8.02 3.33 28.30
N GLU A 19 9.17 2.66 28.41
CA GLU A 19 9.84 2.37 29.68
C GLU A 19 10.32 3.66 30.39
N ASP A 20 10.77 4.65 29.63
CA ASP A 20 11.18 5.97 30.10
C ASP A 20 9.98 6.88 30.49
N ASN A 21 8.75 6.37 30.38
CA ASN A 21 7.51 7.04 30.76
C ASN A 21 7.35 8.45 30.12
N GLN A 22 7.85 8.62 28.89
CA GLN A 22 7.86 9.90 28.16
C GLN A 22 6.49 10.25 27.55
N PHE A 23 5.49 9.38 27.69
CA PHE A 23 4.15 9.60 27.18
C PHE A 23 3.35 10.46 28.16
N ILE A 24 2.82 11.57 27.66
CA ILE A 24 2.01 12.51 28.41
C ILE A 24 0.56 12.25 28.02
N GLU A 25 -0.33 12.14 29.01
CA GLU A 25 -1.77 12.10 28.76
C GLU A 25 -2.21 13.45 28.17
N LEU A 26 -2.87 13.41 27.01
CA LEU A 26 -3.46 14.59 26.39
C LEU A 26 -4.75 14.93 27.12
N ASP A 27 -5.02 16.23 27.29
CA ASP A 27 -6.33 16.67 27.77
C ASP A 27 -7.44 16.24 26.78
N LYS A 28 -8.67 16.06 27.28
CA LYS A 28 -9.77 15.54 26.46
C LYS A 28 -10.05 16.43 25.24
N GLY A 29 -9.92 17.75 25.37
CA GLY A 29 -10.13 18.67 24.24
C GLY A 29 -9.09 18.47 23.13
N ASP A 30 -7.82 18.41 23.50
CA ASP A 30 -6.70 18.21 22.56
C ASP A 30 -6.72 16.81 21.95
N PHE A 31 -7.15 15.81 22.71
CA PHE A 31 -7.31 14.43 22.22
C PHE A 31 -8.38 14.33 21.14
N ASP A 32 -9.55 14.97 21.33
CA ASP A 32 -10.64 14.92 20.37
C ASP A 32 -10.25 15.62 19.05
N GLU A 33 -9.57 16.76 19.12
CA GLU A 33 -9.05 17.48 17.95
C GLU A 33 -7.98 16.68 17.20
N LEU A 34 -7.00 16.13 17.91
CA LEU A 34 -5.95 15.31 17.33
C LEU A 34 -6.52 14.02 16.71
N SER A 35 -7.46 13.37 17.40
CA SER A 35 -8.16 12.17 16.92
C SER A 35 -8.94 12.45 15.63
N ALA A 36 -9.65 13.58 15.56
CA ALA A 36 -10.35 13.99 14.35
C ALA A 36 -9.38 14.24 13.19
N SER A 37 -8.31 15.00 13.41
CA SER A 37 -7.29 15.29 12.41
C SER A 37 -6.61 14.03 11.86
N LEU A 38 -6.25 13.09 12.74
CA LEU A 38 -5.65 11.82 12.35
C LEU A 38 -6.63 10.94 11.56
N LYS A 39 -7.90 10.88 11.96
CA LYS A 39 -8.95 10.18 11.22
C LYS A 39 -9.15 10.77 9.82
N ASP A 40 -9.13 12.09 9.70
CA ASP A 40 -9.24 12.78 8.42
C ASP A 40 -8.03 12.53 7.52
N ALA A 41 -6.82 12.59 8.07
CA ALA A 41 -5.59 12.26 7.34
C ALA A 41 -5.60 10.81 6.82
N ALA A 42 -6.02 9.86 7.66
CA ALA A 42 -6.18 8.46 7.28
C ALA A 42 -7.24 8.29 6.17
N SER A 43 -8.41 8.90 6.34
CA SER A 43 -9.51 8.89 5.38
C SER A 43 -9.09 9.46 4.03
N ASN A 44 -8.40 10.60 4.03
CA ASN A 44 -7.89 11.24 2.81
C ASN A 44 -6.83 10.39 2.10
N THR A 45 -5.97 9.72 2.85
CA THR A 45 -4.98 8.79 2.30
C THR A 45 -5.65 7.60 1.63
N ILE A 46 -6.63 6.98 2.30
CA ILE A 46 -7.41 5.86 1.74
C ILE A 46 -8.16 6.31 0.49
N LYS A 47 -8.83 7.47 0.53
CA LYS A 47 -9.52 8.05 -0.63
C LYS A 47 -8.57 8.26 -1.81
N LYS A 48 -7.38 8.80 -1.56
CA LYS A 48 -6.35 9.03 -2.59
C LYS A 48 -5.86 7.72 -3.20
N LEU A 49 -5.56 6.71 -2.38
CA LEU A 49 -5.07 5.41 -2.83
C LEU A 49 -6.14 4.57 -3.54
N SER A 50 -7.41 4.75 -3.16
CA SER A 50 -8.53 4.02 -3.75
C SER A 50 -9.09 4.66 -5.02
N LYS A 51 -8.64 5.87 -5.37
CA LYS A 51 -9.12 6.59 -6.55
C LYS A 51 -8.59 5.93 -7.82
N LYS A 52 -9.45 5.16 -8.48
CA LYS A 52 -9.15 4.51 -9.77
C LYS A 52 -9.49 5.45 -10.93
N LYS A 53 -8.66 5.47 -11.96
CA LYS A 53 -8.91 6.16 -13.23
C LYS A 53 -8.92 5.12 -14.36
N SER A 54 -9.94 5.14 -15.20
CA SER A 54 -9.99 4.31 -16.41
C SER A 54 -9.18 4.95 -17.54
N ILE A 55 -8.49 4.11 -18.31
CA ILE A 55 -7.77 4.50 -19.52
C ILE A 55 -8.18 3.56 -20.65
N SER A 56 -8.38 4.10 -21.85
CA SER A 56 -8.62 3.30 -23.06
C SER A 56 -7.31 3.17 -23.82
N ILE A 57 -6.92 1.93 -24.15
CA ILE A 57 -5.68 1.61 -24.86
C ILE A 57 -6.06 0.81 -26.11
N ARG A 58 -5.51 1.20 -27.26
CA ARG A 58 -5.61 0.42 -28.50
C ARG A 58 -4.38 -0.49 -28.60
N LEU A 59 -4.61 -1.78 -28.78
CA LEU A 59 -3.58 -2.80 -28.98
C LEU A 59 -3.86 -3.55 -30.28
N LEU A 60 -2.83 -4.21 -30.82
CA LEU A 60 -3.01 -5.16 -31.90
C LEU A 60 -3.74 -6.40 -31.39
N GLU A 61 -4.49 -7.07 -32.27
CA GLU A 61 -5.22 -8.28 -31.93
C GLU A 61 -4.27 -9.41 -31.48
N ASP A 62 -3.18 -9.61 -32.23
CA ASP A 62 -2.13 -10.57 -31.88
C ASP A 62 -1.52 -10.31 -30.49
N ASP A 63 -1.35 -9.04 -30.09
CA ASP A 63 -0.82 -8.69 -28.76
C ASP A 63 -1.81 -9.04 -27.66
N ILE A 64 -3.12 -8.84 -27.91
CA ILE A 64 -4.18 -9.20 -26.97
C ILE A 64 -4.17 -10.71 -26.73
N ASP A 65 -4.01 -11.52 -27.77
CA ASP A 65 -4.00 -12.97 -27.64
C ASP A 65 -2.73 -13.49 -26.95
N ARG A 66 -1.58 -12.88 -27.22
CA ARG A 66 -0.34 -13.15 -26.44
C ARG A 66 -0.52 -12.80 -24.97
N LEU A 67 -1.12 -11.65 -24.65
CA LEU A 67 -1.38 -11.23 -23.26
C LEU A 67 -2.34 -12.20 -22.56
N LYS A 68 -3.37 -12.70 -23.24
CA LYS A 68 -4.26 -13.74 -22.70
C LYS A 68 -3.49 -15.01 -22.38
N ALA A 69 -2.64 -15.48 -23.29
CA ALA A 69 -1.84 -16.68 -23.08
C ALA A 69 -0.90 -16.55 -21.88
N ILE A 70 -0.22 -15.41 -21.75
CA ILE A 70 0.67 -15.15 -20.60
C ILE A 70 -0.13 -15.10 -19.29
N ALA A 71 -1.28 -14.41 -19.28
CA ALA A 71 -2.13 -14.32 -18.10
C ALA A 71 -2.69 -15.69 -17.66
N MET A 72 -3.04 -16.55 -18.62
CA MET A 72 -3.45 -17.93 -18.35
C MET A 72 -2.34 -18.74 -17.67
N ASN A 73 -1.09 -18.57 -18.11
CA ASN A 73 0.07 -19.21 -17.48
C ASN A 73 0.31 -18.71 -16.04
N GLU A 74 0.06 -17.44 -15.75
CA GLU A 74 0.11 -16.89 -14.39
C GLU A 74 -1.14 -17.23 -13.55
N GLY A 75 -2.16 -17.88 -14.13
CA GLY A 75 -3.39 -18.25 -13.45
C GLY A 75 -4.29 -17.06 -13.09
N MET A 76 -4.21 -15.96 -13.84
CA MET A 76 -4.97 -14.73 -13.56
C MET A 76 -5.70 -14.19 -14.81
N PRO A 77 -6.80 -13.43 -14.64
CA PRO A 77 -7.46 -12.79 -15.78
C PRO A 77 -6.53 -11.82 -16.53
N TYR A 78 -6.63 -11.76 -17.86
CA TYR A 78 -5.75 -10.92 -18.69
C TYR A 78 -5.82 -9.42 -18.33
N GLN A 79 -6.99 -8.93 -17.93
CA GLN A 79 -7.18 -7.54 -17.48
C GLN A 79 -6.40 -7.26 -16.18
N THR A 80 -6.41 -8.22 -15.25
CA THR A 80 -5.67 -8.14 -13.99
C THR A 80 -4.17 -8.24 -14.26
N TYR A 81 -3.75 -9.10 -15.21
CA TYR A 81 -2.35 -9.21 -15.63
C TYR A 81 -1.83 -7.88 -16.21
N ILE A 82 -2.59 -7.26 -17.12
CA ILE A 82 -2.23 -5.95 -17.69
C ILE A 82 -2.07 -4.90 -16.58
N SER A 83 -3.01 -4.86 -15.63
CA SER A 83 -2.94 -3.93 -14.49
C SER A 83 -1.72 -4.20 -13.60
N HIS A 84 -1.39 -5.47 -13.38
CA HIS A 84 -0.24 -5.91 -12.58
C HIS A 84 1.08 -5.51 -13.24
N VAL A 85 1.23 -5.71 -14.55
CA VAL A 85 2.42 -5.29 -15.31
C VAL A 85 2.60 -3.77 -15.23
N LEU A 86 1.54 -3.00 -15.49
CA LEU A 86 1.60 -1.53 -15.38
C LEU A 86 1.99 -1.07 -13.97
N HIS A 87 1.49 -1.73 -12.93
CA HIS A 87 1.86 -1.43 -11.55
C HIS A 87 3.34 -1.75 -11.27
N LYS A 88 3.84 -2.88 -11.77
CA LYS A 88 5.26 -3.26 -11.64
C LYS A 88 6.19 -2.28 -12.36
N VAL A 89 5.79 -1.77 -13.54
CA VAL A 89 6.54 -0.73 -14.27
C VAL A 89 6.57 0.58 -13.48
N THR A 90 5.42 1.04 -12.96
CA THR A 90 5.35 2.32 -12.22
C THR A 90 6.04 2.28 -10.85
N THR A 91 6.14 1.10 -10.23
CA THR A 91 6.88 0.91 -8.96
C THR A 91 8.37 0.68 -9.14
N GLY A 92 8.88 0.74 -10.38
CA GLY A 92 10.32 0.58 -10.68
C GLY A 92 10.84 -0.85 -10.55
N ARG A 93 9.96 -1.85 -10.40
CA ARG A 93 10.33 -3.28 -10.32
C ARG A 93 10.67 -3.88 -11.68
N ILE A 94 10.36 -3.17 -12.76
CA ILE A 94 10.72 -3.51 -14.13
C ILE A 94 11.32 -2.23 -14.72
N HIS A 95 12.63 -2.21 -14.93
CA HIS A 95 13.27 -1.22 -15.80
C HIS A 95 13.23 -1.77 -17.24
N PRO A 96 13.02 -0.91 -18.26
CA PRO A 96 13.20 -1.30 -19.65
C PRO A 96 14.65 -1.71 -19.94
#